data_AF-A0A255HJJ8-F1
#
_entry.id   AF-A0A255HJJ8-F1
#
_cell.length_a   1.000
_cell.length_b   1.000
_cell.length_c   1.000
_cell.angle_alpha   90.00
_cell.angle_beta   90.00
_cell.angle_gamma   90.00
#
_symmetry.space_group_name_H-M   'P 1'
#
loop_
_entity.id
_entity.type
_entity.pdbx_description
1 polymer ?
#
loop_
_entity_poly.entity_id
_entity_poly.type
_entity_poly.pdbx_seq_one_letter_code
_entity_poly.pdbx_strand_id
1 'polypeptide(L)'
;MTITPHQHTVAALLEQLEGALRANDFDGAAQLFEDDGYWRDLVLFTWNLKTLEGRAQIAAMLASQLGAVQPVTMRIADGEQASEAAGVTQCWITVETNVARGVGFIRIRDGKIWTLLTTMSELKGYEEAKGGRRPMGAEHGAHTNRSSWLEQREREAAELGYERQPYCVIIGGGQGGIALGARLRQLNVPTIIIEKNARPGDSWRKRYKSLCLHDPVWYDHMPYIPFPDNWPVFTPKDKVGDWLEMYTKVMELNYWGSTTCESASFNEATGEWSVKVLRDGQAVTLRPKQLVLATGMSGKANMPKFKGMEVFQGGQQHSSQHPGPDAYVGKKVVVIGANNSAHDICAALWEAGVDVTMVQRSSTHIVKSDSLMDLALGDLYSERALATGMTTAKADLTFASIPYKLLADFQKPVFKAIRERDAGFYARLEEKGFMLDFGDDDSGLFMKYLRRGSGYYIDVGASELVAEGKIKLKSGVGVTELKAHSVVLTDGTELPADLVVYATGYGSMNGWAADLISLEVANKVGKVWGLGSNTTKDPGPWEGEQRNMWKPTQQQALWFHGGNLHQSRHYSQYLSLQLKARMEGLDTPVYGQQQVHHLS
;
A
#
# COMPACT_ATOMS: atom_id res chain seq x y z
N MET A 1 38.55 4.14 -14.19
CA MET A 1 37.35 4.72 -14.85
C MET A 1 37.50 6.22 -14.86
N THR A 2 37.32 6.86 -16.02
CA THR A 2 37.27 8.33 -16.14
C THR A 2 36.01 8.83 -15.43
N ILE A 3 36.18 9.69 -14.43
CA ILE A 3 35.06 10.31 -13.69
C ILE A 3 34.36 11.27 -14.66
N THR A 4 33.06 11.08 -14.90
CA THR A 4 32.28 11.99 -15.76
C THR A 4 32.07 13.34 -15.06
N PRO A 5 31.86 14.45 -15.80
CA PRO A 5 31.55 15.74 -15.17
C PRO A 5 30.39 15.67 -14.17
N HIS A 6 29.32 14.93 -14.53
CA HIS A 6 28.16 14.71 -13.67
C HIS A 6 28.51 13.93 -12.39
N GLN A 7 29.39 12.93 -12.49
CA GLN A 7 29.86 12.18 -11.33
C GLN A 7 30.61 13.09 -10.35
N HIS A 8 31.45 14.00 -10.87
CA HIS A 8 32.16 14.97 -10.05
C HIS A 8 31.21 15.96 -9.37
N THR A 9 30.20 16.46 -10.09
CA THR A 9 29.16 17.35 -9.53
C THR A 9 28.43 16.70 -8.35
N VAL A 10 27.96 15.45 -8.52
CA VAL A 10 27.26 14.73 -7.46
C VAL A 10 28.20 14.51 -6.26
N ALA A 11 29.41 14.02 -6.49
CA ALA A 11 30.37 13.75 -5.41
C ALA A 11 30.72 15.01 -4.61
N ALA A 12 30.98 16.13 -5.29
CA ALA A 12 31.29 17.40 -4.64
C ALA A 12 30.11 17.92 -3.80
N LEU A 13 28.87 17.81 -4.30
CA LEU A 13 27.69 18.26 -3.57
C LEU A 13 27.40 17.37 -2.34
N LEU A 14 27.62 16.06 -2.44
CA LEU A 14 27.52 15.15 -1.30
C LEU A 14 28.59 15.44 -0.24
N GLU A 15 29.83 15.73 -0.65
CA GLU A 15 30.92 16.11 0.26
C GLU A 15 30.61 17.42 1.00
N GLN A 16 30.06 18.43 0.29
CA GLN A 16 29.61 19.67 0.90
C GLN A 16 28.47 19.44 1.91
N LEU A 17 27.48 18.61 1.55
CA LEU A 17 26.38 18.28 2.44
C LEU A 17 26.88 17.55 3.68
N GLU A 18 27.72 16.53 3.53
CA GLU A 18 28.36 15.86 4.67
C GLU A 18 29.15 16.82 5.56
N GLY A 19 29.92 17.73 4.94
CA GLY A 19 30.70 18.73 5.65
C GLY A 19 29.83 19.64 6.52
N ALA A 20 28.73 20.15 5.96
CA ALA A 20 27.76 20.95 6.69
C ALA A 20 27.08 20.15 7.81
N LEU A 21 26.68 18.90 7.55
CA LEU A 21 26.10 18.02 8.57
C LEU A 21 27.09 17.77 9.73
N ARG A 22 28.36 17.46 9.43
CA ARG A 22 29.41 17.25 10.44
C ARG A 22 29.67 18.51 11.28
N ALA A 23 29.58 19.68 10.66
CA ALA A 23 29.73 20.97 11.35
C ALA A 23 28.49 21.41 12.14
N ASN A 24 27.38 20.67 12.07
CA ASN A 24 26.06 21.09 12.55
C ASN A 24 25.60 22.44 11.93
N ASP A 25 26.01 22.72 10.70
CA ASP A 25 25.60 23.89 9.93
C ASP A 25 24.30 23.57 9.16
N PHE A 26 23.17 23.63 9.88
CA PHE A 26 21.86 23.26 9.33
C PHE A 26 21.42 24.19 8.19
N ASP A 27 21.71 25.48 8.31
CA ASP A 27 21.38 26.48 7.30
C ASP A 27 22.28 26.32 6.07
N GLY A 28 23.58 26.08 6.25
CA GLY A 28 24.49 25.77 5.15
C GLY A 28 24.09 24.48 4.42
N ALA A 29 23.71 23.43 5.15
CA ALA A 29 23.19 22.20 4.56
C ALA A 29 21.90 22.46 3.75
N ALA A 30 20.97 23.24 4.29
CA ALA A 30 19.73 23.60 3.60
C ALA A 30 19.97 24.48 2.37
N GLN A 31 21.00 25.33 2.36
CA GLN A 31 21.35 26.18 1.22
C GLN A 31 21.82 25.40 -0.02
N LEU A 32 22.27 24.15 0.15
CA LEU A 32 22.59 23.24 -0.94
C LEU A 32 21.37 22.75 -1.71
N PHE A 33 20.17 22.91 -1.14
CA PHE A 33 18.90 22.63 -1.81
C PHE A 33 18.38 23.86 -2.56
N GLU A 34 17.58 23.64 -3.60
CA GLU A 34 16.75 24.69 -4.19
C GLU A 34 15.83 25.33 -3.13
N ASP A 35 15.33 26.54 -3.37
CA ASP A 35 14.45 27.24 -2.41
C ASP A 35 13.20 26.40 -2.09
N ASP A 36 12.66 25.75 -3.12
CA ASP A 36 11.56 24.79 -3.12
C ASP A 36 12.04 23.33 -3.24
N GLY A 37 13.29 23.05 -2.90
CA GLY A 37 13.85 21.70 -2.90
C GLY A 37 13.22 20.77 -1.86
N TYR A 38 13.32 19.47 -2.10
CA TYR A 38 12.68 18.44 -1.29
C TYR A 38 13.69 17.47 -0.68
N TRP A 39 13.48 17.13 0.59
CA TRP A 39 14.10 15.95 1.21
C TRP A 39 12.99 15.00 1.64
N ARG A 40 12.91 13.83 1.01
CA ARG A 40 12.02 12.75 1.41
C ARG A 40 12.81 11.70 2.18
N ASP A 41 12.48 11.53 3.45
CA ASP A 41 13.11 10.56 4.33
C ASP A 41 12.14 9.41 4.68
N LEU A 42 12.59 8.19 4.43
CA LEU A 42 11.90 6.96 4.79
C LEU A 42 12.67 6.31 5.95
N VAL A 43 12.41 6.82 7.15
CA VAL A 43 12.89 6.37 8.48
C VAL A 43 14.34 6.68 8.84
N LEU A 44 15.23 6.92 7.87
CA LEU A 44 16.67 6.97 8.12
C LEU A 44 17.10 8.12 9.05
N PHE A 45 16.51 9.31 8.89
CA PHE A 45 16.77 10.48 9.73
C PHE A 45 15.65 10.77 10.71
N THR A 46 14.41 10.43 10.34
CA THR A 46 13.22 10.97 11.02
C THR A 46 12.50 9.96 11.91
N TRP A 47 12.87 8.68 11.86
CA TRP A 47 12.08 7.58 12.41
C TRP A 47 10.59 7.65 12.04
N ASN A 48 10.31 8.22 10.87
CA ASN A 48 9.01 8.49 10.31
C ASN A 48 9.08 8.35 8.77
N LEU A 49 7.94 8.41 8.09
CA LEU A 49 7.90 8.67 6.65
C LEU A 49 7.55 10.14 6.49
N LYS A 50 8.52 10.95 6.06
CA LYS A 50 8.37 12.41 6.01
C LYS A 50 9.01 12.99 4.76
N THR A 51 8.23 13.82 4.06
CA THR A 51 8.74 14.74 3.05
C THR A 51 8.86 16.13 3.67
N LEU A 52 10.05 16.73 3.55
CA LEU A 52 10.39 18.09 3.93
C LEU A 52 10.35 18.94 2.66
N GLU A 53 9.55 20.00 2.67
CA GLU A 53 9.36 20.90 1.53
C GLU A 53 10.00 22.26 1.80
N GLY A 54 11.08 22.54 1.08
CA GLY A 54 11.84 23.78 1.17
C GLY A 54 12.87 23.81 2.29
N ARG A 55 13.80 24.78 2.19
CA ARG A 55 14.96 24.90 3.07
C ARG A 55 14.62 24.98 4.56
N ALA A 56 13.55 25.70 4.91
CA ALA A 56 13.16 25.90 6.31
C ALA A 56 12.78 24.58 7.00
N GLN A 57 12.04 23.70 6.31
CA GLN A 57 11.67 22.39 6.87
C GLN A 57 12.88 21.46 6.95
N ILE A 58 13.78 21.53 5.98
CA ILE A 58 15.03 20.76 5.98
C ILE A 58 15.92 21.16 7.16
N ALA A 59 16.18 22.47 7.34
CA ALA A 59 16.98 22.97 8.46
C ALA A 59 16.36 22.60 9.82
N ALA A 60 15.03 22.72 9.96
CA ALA A 60 14.33 22.34 11.19
C ALA A 60 14.41 20.83 11.49
N MET A 61 14.34 19.98 10.46
CA MET A 61 14.52 18.54 10.61
C MET A 61 15.94 18.20 11.07
N LEU A 62 16.95 18.80 10.43
CA LEU A 62 18.35 18.60 10.79
C LEU A 62 18.64 19.07 12.21
N ALA A 63 18.17 20.25 12.60
CA ALA A 63 18.33 20.78 13.95
C ALA A 63 17.72 19.86 15.02
N SER A 64 16.63 19.16 14.70
CA SER A 64 15.98 18.22 15.62
C SER A 64 16.65 16.85 15.68
N GLN A 65 17.12 16.32 14.55
CA GLN A 65 17.45 14.90 14.42
C GLN A 65 18.95 14.63 14.34
N LEU A 66 19.76 15.57 13.84
CA LEU A 66 21.12 15.27 13.41
C LEU A 66 22.01 14.78 14.56
N GLY A 67 21.80 15.28 15.79
CA GLY A 67 22.52 14.80 16.98
C GLY A 67 22.32 13.31 17.28
N ALA A 68 21.14 12.75 16.96
CA ALA A 68 20.85 11.33 17.13
C ALA A 68 21.28 10.46 15.93
N VAL A 69 21.52 11.07 14.76
CA VAL A 69 21.79 10.38 13.50
C VAL A 69 23.29 10.32 13.18
N GLN A 70 24.09 11.28 13.67
CA GLN A 70 25.52 11.36 13.36
C GLN A 70 26.34 10.20 13.92
N PRO A 71 27.45 9.82 13.24
CA PRO A 71 27.99 10.43 12.01
C PRO A 71 27.19 10.02 10.76
N VAL A 72 27.12 10.94 9.78
CA VAL A 72 26.47 10.70 8.48
C VAL A 72 27.54 10.57 7.39
N THR A 73 27.39 9.57 6.53
CA THR A 73 28.19 9.40 5.32
C THR A 73 27.27 9.14 4.13
N MET A 74 27.47 9.88 3.04
CA MET A 74 26.76 9.81 1.78
C MET A 74 27.77 9.71 0.63
N ARG A 75 27.64 8.66 -0.17
CA ARG A 75 28.48 8.46 -1.36
C ARG A 75 27.64 7.95 -2.51
N ILE A 76 28.12 8.15 -3.73
CA ILE A 76 27.53 7.50 -4.90
C ILE A 76 27.57 5.98 -4.67
N ALA A 77 26.46 5.32 -4.96
CA ALA A 77 26.32 3.89 -4.72
C ALA A 77 27.28 3.09 -5.60
N ASP A 78 27.80 1.99 -5.05
CA ASP A 78 28.78 1.15 -5.75
C ASP A 78 28.19 0.60 -7.06
N GLY A 79 28.93 0.77 -8.15
CA GLY A 79 28.50 0.33 -9.49
C GLY A 79 27.49 1.25 -10.19
N GLU A 80 27.05 2.33 -9.54
CA GLU A 80 26.12 3.30 -10.11
C GLU A 80 26.88 4.50 -10.70
N GLN A 81 26.31 5.10 -11.75
CA GLN A 81 26.86 6.27 -12.42
C GLN A 81 25.84 7.40 -12.42
N ALA A 82 26.32 8.64 -12.26
CA ALA A 82 25.49 9.81 -12.46
C ALA A 82 25.07 9.90 -13.93
N SER A 83 23.79 10.17 -14.16
CA SER A 83 23.20 10.40 -15.47
C SER A 83 22.60 11.80 -15.53
N GLU A 84 22.42 12.35 -16.73
CA GLU A 84 21.77 13.63 -16.94
C GLU A 84 20.66 13.46 -17.98
N ALA A 85 19.49 14.03 -17.68
CA ALA A 85 18.40 14.14 -18.63
C ALA A 85 17.62 15.44 -18.39
N ALA A 86 17.38 16.19 -19.47
CA ALA A 86 16.60 17.43 -19.47
C ALA A 86 17.07 18.49 -18.43
N GLY A 87 18.38 18.64 -18.27
CA GLY A 87 19.02 19.56 -17.32
C GLY A 87 19.08 19.03 -15.89
N VAL A 88 18.64 17.80 -15.63
CA VAL A 88 18.64 17.19 -14.29
C VAL A 88 19.71 16.13 -14.20
N THR A 89 20.74 16.37 -13.39
CA THR A 89 21.72 15.35 -13.01
C THR A 89 21.13 14.49 -11.90
N GLN A 90 21.19 13.17 -12.03
CA GLN A 90 20.62 12.24 -11.05
C GLN A 90 21.54 11.04 -10.77
N CYS A 91 21.50 10.53 -9.54
CA CYS A 91 22.35 9.42 -9.14
C CYS A 91 21.80 8.65 -7.94
N TRP A 92 22.12 7.36 -7.87
CA TRP A 92 21.92 6.53 -6.69
C TRP A 92 23.03 6.77 -5.68
N ILE A 93 22.65 6.85 -4.40
CA ILE A 93 23.60 7.05 -3.30
C ILE A 93 23.40 5.99 -2.22
N THR A 94 24.46 5.69 -1.48
CA THR A 94 24.36 5.00 -0.19
C THR A 94 24.48 6.02 0.92
N VAL A 95 23.69 5.84 1.99
CA VAL A 95 23.71 6.69 3.17
C VAL A 95 23.89 5.84 4.41
N GLU A 96 24.79 6.25 5.30
CA GLU A 96 25.09 5.57 6.55
C GLU A 96 24.99 6.55 7.70
N THR A 97 24.32 6.14 8.78
CA THR A 97 24.14 6.89 10.04
C THR A 97 24.85 6.14 11.17
N ASN A 98 24.83 6.61 12.42
CA ASN A 98 25.34 5.80 13.55
C ASN A 98 24.66 4.43 13.69
N VAL A 99 23.36 4.33 13.46
CA VAL A 99 22.56 3.13 13.75
C VAL A 99 22.12 2.35 12.51
N ALA A 100 22.20 2.92 11.31
CA ALA A 100 21.62 2.31 10.12
C ALA A 100 22.43 2.52 8.84
N ARG A 101 22.14 1.68 7.85
CA ARG A 101 22.58 1.85 6.46
C ARG A 101 21.37 1.92 5.54
N GLY A 102 21.54 2.64 4.45
CA GLY A 102 20.46 3.05 3.58
C GLY A 102 20.88 3.30 2.15
N VAL A 103 19.87 3.41 1.29
CA VAL A 103 20.01 3.84 -0.09
C VAL A 103 19.20 5.10 -0.31
N GLY A 104 19.66 5.93 -1.24
CA GLY A 104 19.03 7.18 -1.59
C GLY A 104 19.10 7.46 -3.07
N PHE A 105 18.39 8.50 -3.49
CA PHE A 105 18.40 8.98 -4.85
C PHE A 105 18.43 10.51 -4.83
N ILE A 106 19.39 11.09 -5.54
CA ILE A 106 19.59 12.54 -5.60
C ILE A 106 19.30 13.04 -7.01
N ARG A 107 18.57 14.15 -7.12
CA ARG A 107 18.41 14.93 -8.36
C ARG A 107 18.89 16.35 -8.12
N ILE A 108 19.71 16.84 -9.04
CA ILE A 108 20.39 18.14 -9.00
C ILE A 108 20.00 18.92 -10.25
N ARG A 109 19.58 20.17 -10.08
CA ARG A 109 19.40 21.14 -11.17
C ARG A 109 20.08 22.43 -10.77
N ASP A 110 20.65 23.14 -11.74
CA ASP A 110 21.32 24.42 -11.53
C ASP A 110 22.35 24.41 -10.36
N GLY A 111 23.03 23.27 -10.18
CA GLY A 111 24.03 23.06 -9.14
C GLY A 111 23.50 22.85 -7.72
N LYS A 112 22.17 22.78 -7.52
CA LYS A 112 21.51 22.57 -6.23
C LYS A 112 20.66 21.31 -6.20
N ILE A 113 20.44 20.78 -5.01
CA ILE A 113 19.59 19.61 -4.80
C ILE A 113 18.13 20.01 -5.03
N TRP A 114 17.51 19.41 -6.05
CA TRP A 114 16.07 19.51 -6.27
C TRP A 114 15.31 18.51 -5.40
N THR A 115 15.69 17.22 -5.46
CA THR A 115 15.09 16.17 -4.63
C THR A 115 16.17 15.26 -4.06
N LEU A 116 16.09 14.99 -2.76
CA LEU A 116 16.88 13.96 -2.08
C LEU A 116 15.94 12.94 -1.44
N LEU A 117 16.08 11.67 -1.83
CA LEU A 117 15.48 10.54 -1.13
C LEU A 117 16.54 9.90 -0.22
N THR A 118 16.20 9.67 1.05
CA THR A 118 16.97 8.82 1.97
C THR A 118 16.07 7.72 2.52
N THR A 119 16.55 6.48 2.53
CA THR A 119 15.76 5.33 2.99
C THR A 119 16.57 4.44 3.90
N MET A 120 15.96 3.91 4.96
CA MET A 120 16.60 2.90 5.80
C MET A 120 16.50 1.52 5.17
N SER A 121 17.64 0.86 4.94
CA SER A 121 17.71 -0.49 4.38
C SER A 121 18.04 -1.55 5.43
N GLU A 122 18.82 -1.22 6.45
CA GLU A 122 19.16 -2.14 7.54
C GLU A 122 19.57 -1.39 8.81
N LEU A 123 19.45 -2.06 9.96
CA LEU A 123 19.95 -1.61 11.26
C LEU A 123 21.30 -2.27 11.55
N LYS A 124 22.29 -1.48 11.95
CA LYS A 124 23.62 -1.97 12.30
C LYS A 124 23.55 -2.81 13.58
N GLY A 125 24.19 -3.98 13.58
CA GLY A 125 24.15 -4.93 14.70
C GLY A 125 22.88 -5.79 14.77
N TYR A 126 21.90 -5.49 13.91
CA TYR A 126 20.62 -6.22 13.84
C TYR A 126 20.28 -6.55 12.39
N GLU A 127 21.29 -6.73 11.55
CA GLU A 127 21.12 -7.04 10.15
C GLU A 127 20.44 -8.41 9.96
N GLU A 128 19.67 -8.54 8.87
CA GLU A 128 19.07 -9.83 8.51
C GLU A 128 20.12 -10.94 8.39
N ALA A 129 19.73 -12.16 8.79
CA ALA A 129 20.53 -13.38 8.75
C ALA A 129 20.68 -13.94 7.32
N LYS A 130 21.32 -13.17 6.43
CA LYS A 130 21.56 -13.52 5.02
C LYS A 130 23.05 -13.69 4.69
N GLY A 131 23.34 -14.36 3.57
CA GLY A 131 24.72 -14.61 3.11
C GLY A 131 25.53 -15.40 4.13
N GLY A 132 26.67 -14.83 4.58
CA GLY A 132 27.53 -15.44 5.60
C GLY A 132 26.91 -15.53 7.00
N ARG A 133 25.79 -14.83 7.26
CA ARG A 133 25.04 -14.88 8.53
C ARG A 133 23.85 -15.85 8.50
N ARG A 134 23.73 -16.68 7.47
CA ARG A 134 22.60 -17.62 7.37
C ARG A 134 22.55 -18.57 8.57
N PRO A 135 21.35 -18.89 9.08
CA PRO A 135 21.22 -19.91 10.11
C PRO A 135 21.69 -21.27 9.57
N MET A 136 22.33 -22.06 10.43
CA MET A 136 22.72 -23.43 10.10
C MET A 136 21.52 -24.34 10.31
N GLY A 137 21.10 -25.06 9.26
CA GLY A 137 20.03 -26.07 9.38
C GLY A 137 20.43 -27.30 10.20
N ALA A 138 21.73 -27.48 10.46
CA ALA A 138 22.27 -28.53 11.30
C ALA A 138 23.42 -27.98 12.17
N GLU A 139 23.32 -28.15 13.49
CA GLU A 139 24.45 -27.94 14.40
C GLU A 139 25.55 -29.00 14.16
N HIS A 140 26.80 -28.59 14.01
CA HIS A 140 27.90 -29.55 13.88
C HIS A 140 28.28 -30.12 15.26
N GLY A 141 28.42 -31.44 15.36
CA GLY A 141 28.70 -32.15 16.61
C GLY A 141 27.55 -33.06 17.07
N ALA A 142 27.86 -34.01 17.95
CA ALA A 142 26.88 -34.90 18.57
C ALA A 142 26.71 -34.52 20.04
N HIS A 143 25.51 -34.08 20.42
CA HIS A 143 25.16 -33.69 21.79
C HIS A 143 23.80 -34.29 22.18
N THR A 144 23.61 -34.63 23.44
CA THR A 144 22.47 -35.43 23.94
C THR A 144 21.13 -34.70 24.01
N ASN A 145 21.10 -33.38 23.76
CA ASN A 145 19.89 -32.53 23.82
C ASN A 145 19.60 -31.80 22.50
N ARG A 146 20.02 -32.36 21.37
CA ARG A 146 19.85 -31.74 20.06
C ARG A 146 18.37 -31.74 19.66
N SER A 147 17.84 -30.57 19.27
CA SER A 147 16.50 -30.44 18.70
C SER A 147 16.57 -30.23 17.19
N SER A 148 15.77 -31.00 16.44
CA SER A 148 15.63 -30.84 14.99
C SER A 148 14.98 -29.51 14.64
N TRP A 149 15.15 -29.06 13.39
CA TRP A 149 14.48 -27.84 12.90
C TRP A 149 12.97 -27.91 13.07
N LEU A 150 12.36 -29.06 12.76
CA LEU A 150 10.93 -29.26 12.89
C LEU A 150 10.47 -29.12 14.36
N GLU A 151 11.15 -29.79 15.29
CA GLU A 151 10.83 -29.68 16.72
C GLU A 151 10.96 -28.25 17.23
N GLN A 152 11.96 -27.49 16.76
CA GLN A 152 12.10 -26.07 17.11
C GLN A 152 10.92 -25.23 16.59
N ARG A 153 10.47 -25.50 15.35
CA ARG A 153 9.29 -24.85 14.75
C ARG A 153 8.00 -25.21 15.47
N GLU A 154 7.80 -26.48 15.81
CA GLU A 154 6.64 -26.96 16.54
C GLU A 154 6.58 -26.39 17.95
N ARG A 155 7.72 -26.35 18.65
CA ARG A 155 7.84 -25.72 19.96
C ARG A 155 7.51 -24.23 19.90
N GLU A 156 8.08 -23.49 18.94
CA GLU A 156 7.76 -22.07 18.77
C GLU A 156 6.26 -21.85 18.52
N ALA A 157 5.63 -22.67 17.68
CA ALA A 157 4.21 -22.58 17.37
C ALA A 157 3.30 -22.92 18.56
N ALA A 158 3.74 -23.80 19.46
CA ALA A 158 3.02 -24.17 20.68
C ALA A 158 3.16 -23.13 21.80
N GLU A 159 4.36 -22.56 21.97
CA GLU A 159 4.66 -21.64 23.07
C GLU A 159 4.26 -20.19 22.77
N LEU A 160 4.46 -19.71 21.53
CA LEU A 160 4.24 -18.31 21.18
C LEU A 160 2.74 -17.99 21.18
N GLY A 161 2.35 -16.95 21.93
CA GLY A 161 0.96 -16.57 22.18
C GLY A 161 0.36 -17.18 23.45
N TYR A 162 1.03 -18.17 24.06
CA TYR A 162 0.61 -18.84 25.28
C TYR A 162 1.66 -18.62 26.38
N GLU A 163 2.63 -19.51 26.48
CA GLU A 163 3.73 -19.46 27.45
C GLU A 163 4.63 -18.24 27.24
N ARG A 164 4.91 -17.92 25.97
CA ARG A 164 5.67 -16.74 25.57
C ARG A 164 4.79 -15.80 24.77
N GLN A 165 4.64 -14.56 25.20
CA GLN A 165 3.84 -13.58 24.46
C GLN A 165 4.63 -13.01 23.27
N PRO A 166 3.97 -12.74 22.12
CA PRO A 166 4.61 -12.12 20.98
C PRO A 166 5.00 -10.67 21.30
N TYR A 167 6.05 -10.16 20.67
CA TYR A 167 6.35 -8.72 20.72
C TYR A 167 5.37 -7.94 19.85
N CYS A 168 5.01 -8.49 18.68
CA CYS A 168 4.09 -7.87 17.72
C CYS A 168 2.91 -8.79 17.37
N VAL A 169 1.70 -8.23 17.33
CA VAL A 169 0.53 -8.88 16.70
C VAL A 169 0.11 -8.09 15.48
N ILE A 170 -0.09 -8.79 14.37
CA ILE A 170 -0.61 -8.24 13.12
C ILE A 170 -2.04 -8.74 12.93
N ILE A 171 -3.01 -7.84 12.90
CA ILE A 171 -4.42 -8.15 12.63
C ILE A 171 -4.67 -8.06 11.12
N GLY A 172 -4.85 -9.21 10.48
CA GLY A 172 -5.09 -9.36 9.04
C GLY A 172 -3.96 -10.15 8.36
N GLY A 173 -4.31 -11.29 7.74
CA GLY A 173 -3.38 -12.20 7.05
C GLY A 173 -3.44 -12.11 5.53
N GLY A 174 -3.78 -10.94 4.98
CA GLY A 174 -3.63 -10.65 3.55
C GLY A 174 -2.17 -10.34 3.18
N GLN A 175 -1.93 -9.86 1.95
CA GLN A 175 -0.55 -9.60 1.48
C GLN A 175 0.23 -8.64 2.38
N GLY A 176 -0.42 -7.64 2.99
CA GLY A 176 0.24 -6.68 3.88
C GLY A 176 0.75 -7.37 5.13
N GLY A 177 -0.13 -8.11 5.84
CA GLY A 177 0.27 -8.80 7.05
C GLY A 177 1.33 -9.87 6.81
N ILE A 178 1.23 -10.60 5.69
CA ILE A 178 2.22 -11.61 5.28
C ILE A 178 3.56 -10.95 4.91
N ALA A 179 3.54 -9.84 4.15
CA ALA A 179 4.76 -9.12 3.77
C ALA A 179 5.50 -8.59 5.01
N LEU A 180 4.79 -7.90 5.91
CA LEU A 180 5.36 -7.41 7.16
C LEU A 180 5.84 -8.53 8.07
N GLY A 181 5.05 -9.60 8.23
CA GLY A 181 5.44 -10.75 9.04
C GLY A 181 6.70 -11.43 8.51
N ALA A 182 6.88 -11.52 7.18
CA ALA A 182 8.11 -12.02 6.59
C ALA A 182 9.31 -11.13 6.91
N ARG A 183 9.17 -9.81 6.83
CA ARG A 183 10.24 -8.88 7.24
C ARG A 183 10.60 -9.06 8.72
N LEU A 184 9.60 -9.14 9.59
CA LEU A 184 9.78 -9.32 11.03
C LEU A 184 10.42 -10.67 11.38
N ARG A 185 10.08 -11.74 10.64
CA ARG A 185 10.71 -13.06 10.76
C ARG A 185 12.21 -13.00 10.44
N GLN A 186 12.61 -12.32 9.36
CA GLN A 186 14.03 -12.17 9.01
C GLN A 186 14.82 -11.31 10.02
N LEU A 187 14.12 -10.47 10.79
CA LEU A 187 14.69 -9.63 11.85
C LEU A 187 14.56 -10.25 13.25
N ASN A 188 14.11 -11.52 13.34
CA ASN A 188 13.89 -12.24 14.60
C ASN A 188 12.97 -11.50 15.59
N VAL A 189 11.93 -10.81 15.10
CA VAL A 189 10.92 -10.18 15.95
C VAL A 189 9.78 -11.17 16.22
N PRO A 190 9.53 -11.59 17.48
CA PRO A 190 8.46 -12.54 17.81
C PRO A 190 7.09 -11.96 17.42
N THR A 191 6.49 -12.55 16.38
CA THR A 191 5.29 -11.98 15.73
C THR A 191 4.25 -13.07 15.51
N ILE A 192 2.97 -12.74 15.74
CA ILE A 192 1.82 -13.55 15.33
C ILE A 192 0.99 -12.74 14.33
N ILE A 193 0.65 -13.35 13.19
CA ILE A 193 -0.34 -12.84 12.24
C ILE A 193 -1.66 -13.55 12.52
N ILE A 194 -2.75 -12.80 12.72
CA ILE A 194 -4.09 -13.38 12.89
C ILE A 194 -4.96 -13.10 11.67
N GLU A 195 -5.72 -14.11 11.23
CA GLU A 195 -6.64 -14.02 10.11
C GLU A 195 -7.91 -14.84 10.36
N LYS A 196 -9.07 -14.24 10.08
CA LYS A 196 -10.36 -14.89 10.27
C LYS A 196 -10.62 -16.02 9.27
N ASN A 197 -10.04 -15.93 8.07
CA ASN A 197 -10.10 -17.02 7.10
C ASN A 197 -9.22 -18.19 7.52
N ALA A 198 -9.62 -19.40 7.11
CA ALA A 198 -8.93 -20.62 7.50
C ALA A 198 -7.52 -20.73 6.91
N ARG A 199 -7.37 -20.42 5.61
CA ARG A 199 -6.08 -20.53 4.91
C ARG A 199 -5.54 -19.16 4.53
N PRO A 200 -4.20 -18.98 4.54
CA PRO A 200 -3.60 -17.81 3.89
C PRO A 200 -4.05 -17.72 2.43
N GLY A 201 -4.26 -16.49 1.96
CA GLY A 201 -4.72 -16.23 0.60
C GLY A 201 -6.24 -16.37 0.37
N ASP A 202 -7.02 -16.88 1.33
CA ASP A 202 -8.48 -16.99 1.18
C ASP A 202 -9.19 -15.63 1.06
N SER A 203 -8.55 -14.54 1.53
CA SER A 203 -9.01 -13.17 1.29
C SER A 203 -9.07 -12.79 -0.20
N TRP A 204 -8.30 -13.49 -1.03
CA TRP A 204 -8.34 -13.45 -2.49
C TRP A 204 -9.24 -14.54 -3.06
N ARG A 205 -9.08 -15.82 -2.66
CA ARG A 205 -9.85 -16.94 -3.22
C ARG A 205 -11.36 -16.77 -3.11
N LYS A 206 -11.83 -16.13 -2.03
CA LYS A 206 -13.26 -15.88 -1.77
C LYS A 206 -13.86 -14.68 -2.51
N ARG A 207 -13.07 -13.97 -3.32
CA ARG A 207 -13.56 -12.87 -4.18
C ARG A 207 -14.25 -13.44 -5.43
N TYR A 208 -14.90 -12.56 -6.19
CA TYR A 208 -15.66 -12.94 -7.39
C TYR A 208 -14.80 -13.71 -8.41
N LYS A 209 -15.43 -14.68 -9.07
CA LYS A 209 -14.82 -15.70 -9.93
C LYS A 209 -13.81 -15.15 -10.94
N SER A 210 -14.11 -14.03 -11.60
CA SER A 210 -13.31 -13.44 -12.67
C SER A 210 -12.16 -12.53 -12.21
N LEU A 211 -11.97 -12.32 -10.90
CA LEU A 211 -10.98 -11.36 -10.41
C LEU A 211 -9.56 -11.73 -10.85
N CYS A 212 -8.94 -10.80 -11.58
CA CYS A 212 -7.50 -10.73 -11.82
C CYS A 212 -6.96 -9.41 -11.28
N LEU A 213 -5.66 -9.40 -10.94
CA LEU A 213 -4.97 -8.15 -10.63
C LEU A 213 -4.88 -7.29 -11.88
N HIS A 214 -5.11 -5.99 -11.71
CA HIS A 214 -4.99 -5.00 -12.79
C HIS A 214 -3.58 -4.41 -12.88
N ASP A 215 -2.81 -4.57 -11.80
CA ASP A 215 -1.40 -4.22 -11.75
C ASP A 215 -0.59 -5.34 -12.45
N PRO A 216 0.52 -5.01 -13.13
CA PRO A 216 1.33 -6.00 -13.82
C PRO A 216 2.29 -6.72 -12.86
N VAL A 217 2.72 -7.93 -13.23
CA VAL A 217 3.51 -8.84 -12.38
C VAL A 217 4.79 -8.21 -11.80
N TRP A 218 5.48 -7.36 -12.56
CA TRP A 218 6.70 -6.66 -12.12
C TRP A 218 6.44 -5.69 -10.95
N TYR A 219 5.21 -5.20 -10.82
CA TYR A 219 4.76 -4.33 -9.74
C TYR A 219 4.35 -5.12 -8.49
N ASP A 220 3.95 -6.38 -8.64
CA ASP A 220 3.18 -7.14 -7.64
C ASP A 220 3.97 -8.16 -6.80
N HIS A 221 5.30 -8.20 -6.92
CA HIS A 221 6.11 -9.13 -6.11
C HIS A 221 5.95 -8.98 -4.59
N MET A 222 6.09 -10.08 -3.86
CA MET A 222 6.27 -10.07 -2.40
C MET A 222 7.75 -9.76 -2.06
N PRO A 223 8.07 -9.36 -0.82
CA PRO A 223 9.47 -9.25 -0.41
C PRO A 223 10.18 -10.61 -0.49
N TYR A 224 11.51 -10.60 -0.67
CA TYR A 224 12.39 -11.79 -0.72
C TYR A 224 12.20 -12.77 -1.88
N ILE A 225 11.00 -13.29 -2.10
CA ILE A 225 10.72 -14.28 -3.14
C ILE A 225 9.85 -13.62 -4.23
N PRO A 226 10.42 -13.31 -5.42
CA PRO A 226 9.64 -12.79 -6.53
C PRO A 226 8.72 -13.87 -7.09
N PHE A 227 7.73 -13.47 -7.88
CA PHE A 227 6.98 -14.42 -8.70
C PHE A 227 7.94 -15.09 -9.71
N PRO A 228 7.69 -16.35 -10.09
CA PRO A 228 8.48 -17.02 -11.12
C PRO A 228 8.40 -16.31 -12.47
N ASP A 229 9.43 -16.45 -13.30
CA ASP A 229 9.49 -15.78 -14.62
C ASP A 229 8.36 -16.19 -15.58
N ASN A 230 7.74 -17.36 -15.37
CA ASN A 230 6.60 -17.83 -16.17
C ASN A 230 5.23 -17.46 -15.57
N TRP A 231 5.21 -16.56 -14.58
CA TRP A 231 3.97 -16.12 -13.93
C TRP A 231 3.15 -15.20 -14.85
N PRO A 232 1.80 -15.29 -14.83
CA PRO A 232 0.97 -14.40 -15.65
C PRO A 232 1.20 -12.93 -15.34
N VAL A 233 1.25 -12.09 -16.38
CA VAL A 233 1.41 -10.62 -16.23
C VAL A 233 0.32 -10.04 -15.33
N PHE A 234 -0.94 -10.45 -15.55
CA PHE A 234 -2.07 -10.10 -14.69
C PHE A 234 -2.48 -11.34 -13.91
N THR A 235 -2.29 -11.31 -12.58
CA THR A 235 -2.41 -12.52 -11.76
C THR A 235 -3.88 -12.80 -11.37
N PRO A 236 -4.44 -13.99 -11.67
CA PRO A 236 -5.77 -14.38 -11.18
C PRO A 236 -5.81 -14.54 -9.66
N LYS A 237 -6.96 -14.24 -9.03
CA LYS A 237 -7.14 -14.30 -7.56
C LYS A 237 -6.70 -15.63 -6.94
N ASP A 238 -6.91 -16.75 -7.63
CA ASP A 238 -6.60 -18.08 -7.12
C ASP A 238 -5.09 -18.32 -7.08
N LYS A 239 -4.36 -17.85 -8.10
CA LYS A 239 -2.89 -17.90 -8.10
C LYS A 239 -2.29 -17.02 -7.02
N VAL A 240 -2.85 -15.82 -6.75
CA VAL A 240 -2.43 -15.00 -5.61
C VAL A 240 -2.69 -15.73 -4.29
N GLY A 241 -3.85 -16.37 -4.16
CA GLY A 241 -4.21 -17.17 -2.99
C GLY A 241 -3.19 -18.28 -2.71
N ASP A 242 -2.90 -19.08 -3.73
CA ASP A 242 -1.92 -20.18 -3.66
C ASP A 242 -0.50 -19.66 -3.37
N TRP A 243 -0.13 -18.53 -3.96
CA TRP A 243 1.16 -17.89 -3.69
C TRP A 243 1.29 -17.48 -2.22
N LEU A 244 0.29 -16.82 -1.64
CA LEU A 244 0.34 -16.36 -0.25
C LEU A 244 0.37 -17.52 0.74
N GLU A 245 -0.30 -18.63 0.45
CA GLU A 245 -0.23 -19.86 1.25
C GLU A 245 1.14 -20.51 1.19
N MET A 246 1.70 -20.69 -0.02
CA MET A 246 3.06 -21.19 -0.20
C MET A 246 4.06 -20.29 0.52
N TYR A 247 3.96 -18.98 0.31
CA TYR A 247 4.87 -17.99 0.85
C TYR A 247 4.86 -17.99 2.38
N THR A 248 3.68 -18.07 3.01
CA THR A 248 3.54 -18.16 4.48
C THR A 248 4.27 -19.39 5.04
N LYS A 249 4.18 -20.53 4.35
CA LYS A 249 4.85 -21.77 4.73
C LYS A 249 6.36 -21.70 4.57
N VAL A 250 6.84 -21.29 3.38
CA VAL A 250 8.28 -21.25 3.05
C VAL A 250 9.02 -20.19 3.86
N MET A 251 8.36 -19.07 4.16
CA MET A 251 8.92 -18.02 5.02
C MET A 251 8.74 -18.30 6.52
N GLU A 252 8.15 -19.44 6.89
CA GLU A 252 7.96 -19.90 8.26
C GLU A 252 7.25 -18.90 9.19
N LEU A 253 6.19 -18.29 8.70
CA LEU A 253 5.47 -17.29 9.48
C LEU A 253 4.57 -17.96 10.53
N ASN A 254 4.50 -17.38 11.73
CA ASN A 254 3.52 -17.78 12.73
C ASN A 254 2.16 -17.18 12.37
N TYR A 255 1.44 -17.90 11.52
CA TYR A 255 0.16 -17.51 10.96
C TYR A 255 -0.99 -18.27 11.62
N TRP A 256 -1.86 -17.55 12.31
CA TRP A 256 -3.05 -18.09 12.94
C TRP A 256 -4.27 -17.83 12.05
N GLY A 257 -4.58 -18.80 11.19
CA GLY A 257 -5.85 -18.84 10.46
C GLY A 257 -7.03 -19.16 11.39
N SER A 258 -8.26 -19.05 10.88
CA SER A 258 -9.50 -19.28 11.66
C SER A 258 -9.53 -18.53 12.99
N THR A 259 -8.88 -17.36 13.04
CA THR A 259 -8.67 -16.58 14.26
C THR A 259 -9.24 -15.19 14.07
N THR A 260 -10.32 -14.88 14.81
CA THR A 260 -10.97 -13.57 14.75
C THR A 260 -10.54 -12.73 15.93
N CYS A 261 -10.06 -11.51 15.68
CA CYS A 261 -9.90 -10.51 16.74
C CYS A 261 -11.28 -10.00 17.16
N GLU A 262 -11.60 -10.10 18.44
CA GLU A 262 -12.87 -9.61 18.99
C GLU A 262 -12.69 -8.21 19.58
N SER A 263 -11.57 -7.97 20.27
CA SER A 263 -11.24 -6.65 20.82
C SER A 263 -9.75 -6.52 21.14
N ALA A 264 -9.29 -5.28 21.26
CA ALA A 264 -7.96 -4.93 21.71
C ALA A 264 -8.02 -3.71 22.64
N SER A 265 -7.17 -3.65 23.66
CA SER A 265 -7.03 -2.47 24.51
C SER A 265 -5.56 -2.23 24.85
N PHE A 266 -5.15 -0.97 24.98
CA PHE A 266 -3.79 -0.61 25.35
C PHE A 266 -3.73 -0.23 26.82
N ASN A 267 -2.77 -0.78 27.56
CA ASN A 267 -2.47 -0.42 28.92
C ASN A 267 -1.26 0.51 28.94
N GLU A 268 -1.49 1.81 29.19
CA GLU A 268 -0.43 2.81 29.21
C GLU A 268 0.60 2.57 30.33
N ALA A 269 0.19 1.98 31.47
CA ALA A 269 1.09 1.74 32.60
C ALA A 269 2.12 0.63 32.30
N THR A 270 1.74 -0.38 31.52
CA THR A 270 2.64 -1.49 31.14
C THR A 270 3.23 -1.35 29.73
N GLY A 271 2.71 -0.41 28.93
CA GLY A 271 3.06 -0.26 27.53
C GLY A 271 2.73 -1.51 26.70
N GLU A 272 1.64 -2.20 27.04
CA GLU A 272 1.23 -3.46 26.40
C GLU A 272 -0.21 -3.40 25.92
N TRP A 273 -0.46 -4.09 24.82
CA TRP A 273 -1.81 -4.38 24.36
C TRP A 273 -2.36 -5.63 25.05
N SER A 274 -3.67 -5.72 25.17
CA SER A 274 -4.42 -6.93 25.45
C SER A 274 -5.34 -7.18 24.26
N VAL A 275 -5.07 -8.21 23.47
CA VAL A 275 -5.80 -8.55 22.24
C VAL A 275 -6.56 -9.84 22.47
N LYS A 276 -7.89 -9.76 22.54
CA LYS A 276 -8.77 -10.91 22.70
C LYS A 276 -9.12 -11.46 21.32
N VAL A 277 -8.81 -12.74 21.12
CA VAL A 277 -9.06 -13.44 19.88
C VAL A 277 -9.85 -14.71 20.13
N LEU A 278 -10.72 -15.07 19.18
CA LEU A 278 -11.34 -16.37 19.11
C LEU A 278 -10.60 -17.20 18.06
N ARG A 279 -9.79 -18.17 18.52
CA ARG A 279 -9.00 -19.07 17.68
C ARG A 279 -9.58 -20.47 17.77
N ASP A 280 -10.02 -21.01 16.63
CA ASP A 280 -10.61 -22.36 16.57
C ASP A 280 -11.75 -22.57 17.60
N GLY A 281 -12.54 -21.51 17.83
CA GLY A 281 -13.63 -21.48 18.81
C GLY A 281 -13.20 -21.30 20.27
N GLN A 282 -11.91 -21.17 20.55
CA GLN A 282 -11.37 -20.93 21.89
C GLN A 282 -10.92 -19.49 22.09
N ALA A 283 -11.29 -18.90 23.23
CA ALA A 283 -10.86 -17.56 23.58
C ALA A 283 -9.39 -17.58 24.03
N VAL A 284 -8.56 -16.73 23.41
CA VAL A 284 -7.14 -16.54 23.73
C VAL A 284 -6.89 -15.04 23.90
N THR A 285 -6.03 -14.66 24.84
CA THR A 285 -5.59 -13.26 25.00
C THR A 285 -4.10 -13.15 24.71
N LEU A 286 -3.76 -12.39 23.67
CA LEU A 286 -2.38 -12.05 23.32
C LEU A 286 -2.00 -10.72 23.97
N ARG A 287 -0.76 -10.60 24.43
CA ARG A 287 -0.23 -9.42 25.12
C ARG A 287 1.01 -8.82 24.44
N PRO A 288 0.89 -8.24 23.23
CA PRO A 288 2.04 -7.69 22.52
C PRO A 288 2.41 -6.29 22.98
N LYS A 289 3.66 -5.91 22.75
CA LYS A 289 4.14 -4.52 22.88
C LYS A 289 3.75 -3.67 21.67
N GLN A 290 3.54 -4.29 20.49
CA GLN A 290 3.20 -3.60 19.24
C GLN A 290 1.97 -4.23 18.57
N LEU A 291 1.02 -3.40 18.13
CA LEU A 291 -0.17 -3.82 17.40
C LEU A 291 -0.20 -3.20 16.00
N VAL A 292 -0.36 -4.03 14.97
CA VAL A 292 -0.47 -3.59 13.59
C VAL A 292 -1.84 -3.95 13.04
N LEU A 293 -2.58 -2.96 12.56
CA LEU A 293 -3.80 -3.17 11.78
C LEU A 293 -3.42 -3.32 10.30
N ALA A 294 -3.39 -4.58 9.83
CA ALA A 294 -3.18 -4.98 8.44
C ALA A 294 -4.48 -5.48 7.78
N THR A 295 -5.61 -4.89 8.17
CA THR A 295 -6.97 -5.30 7.76
C THR A 295 -7.33 -4.90 6.32
N GLY A 296 -6.43 -4.20 5.63
CA GLY A 296 -6.52 -3.86 4.21
C GLY A 296 -7.35 -2.62 3.90
N MET A 297 -6.88 -1.84 2.93
CA MET A 297 -7.62 -0.68 2.37
C MET A 297 -8.98 -1.04 1.79
N SER A 298 -9.16 -2.31 1.43
CA SER A 298 -10.41 -2.89 0.93
C SER A 298 -10.97 -3.98 1.86
N GLY A 299 -10.84 -3.76 3.18
CA GLY A 299 -11.21 -4.72 4.22
C GLY A 299 -12.60 -4.54 4.83
N LYS A 300 -13.09 -3.29 4.96
CA LYS A 300 -14.42 -2.97 5.55
C LYS A 300 -15.40 -2.62 4.45
N ALA A 301 -16.26 -3.56 4.04
CA ALA A 301 -17.24 -3.32 2.98
C ALA A 301 -18.15 -2.13 3.32
N ASN A 302 -18.34 -1.22 2.36
CA ASN A 302 -19.22 -0.07 2.52
C ASN A 302 -20.64 -0.46 2.08
N MET A 303 -21.41 -1.06 2.99
CA MET A 303 -22.78 -1.47 2.70
C MET A 303 -23.72 -0.26 2.73
N PRO A 304 -24.41 0.07 1.63
CA PRO A 304 -25.40 1.13 1.64
C PRO A 304 -26.63 0.74 2.48
N LYS A 305 -27.39 1.74 2.89
CA LYS A 305 -28.72 1.56 3.50
C LYS A 305 -29.74 2.27 2.62
N PHE A 306 -30.60 1.52 1.97
CA PHE A 306 -31.70 2.02 1.16
C PHE A 306 -33.03 1.62 1.80
N LYS A 307 -34.07 2.43 1.58
CA LYS A 307 -35.43 2.07 1.97
C LYS A 307 -35.88 0.82 1.21
N GLY A 308 -36.58 -0.11 1.86
CA GLY A 308 -37.17 -1.28 1.21
C GLY A 308 -36.20 -2.42 0.89
N MET A 309 -34.96 -2.40 1.41
CA MET A 309 -34.03 -3.53 1.30
C MET A 309 -34.61 -4.82 1.91
N GLU A 310 -35.42 -4.68 2.96
CA GLU A 310 -36.08 -5.78 3.67
C GLU A 310 -37.28 -6.39 2.92
N VAL A 311 -37.88 -5.66 1.97
CA VAL A 311 -39.03 -6.16 1.18
C VAL A 311 -38.61 -6.70 -0.19
N PHE A 312 -37.39 -6.43 -0.63
CA PHE A 312 -36.84 -6.92 -1.89
C PHE A 312 -36.74 -8.45 -1.86
N GLN A 313 -37.37 -9.12 -2.83
CA GLN A 313 -37.47 -10.58 -2.89
C GLN A 313 -36.28 -11.24 -3.59
N GLY A 314 -35.46 -10.46 -4.31
CA GLY A 314 -34.27 -10.93 -4.99
C GLY A 314 -33.04 -11.01 -4.08
N GLY A 315 -31.92 -11.48 -4.63
CA GLY A 315 -30.64 -11.50 -3.92
C GLY A 315 -30.08 -10.10 -3.67
N GLN A 316 -29.35 -9.94 -2.57
CA GLN A 316 -28.60 -8.72 -2.28
C GLN A 316 -27.21 -9.09 -1.78
N GLN A 317 -26.16 -8.50 -2.37
CA GLN A 317 -24.79 -8.80 -1.98
C GLN A 317 -23.85 -7.63 -2.20
N HIS A 318 -22.86 -7.47 -1.32
CA HIS A 318 -21.72 -6.62 -1.63
C HIS A 318 -20.80 -7.33 -2.63
N SER A 319 -20.12 -6.57 -3.48
CA SER A 319 -19.16 -7.11 -4.47
C SER A 319 -18.11 -8.07 -3.88
N SER A 320 -17.73 -7.88 -2.61
CA SER A 320 -16.80 -8.77 -1.90
C SER A 320 -17.34 -10.17 -1.59
N GLN A 321 -18.65 -10.38 -1.72
CA GLN A 321 -19.35 -11.64 -1.46
C GLN A 321 -19.95 -12.24 -2.74
N HIS A 322 -19.82 -11.55 -3.88
CA HIS A 322 -20.37 -12.01 -5.14
C HIS A 322 -19.64 -13.29 -5.60
N PRO A 323 -20.32 -14.44 -5.75
CA PRO A 323 -19.67 -15.71 -6.08
C PRO A 323 -19.29 -15.82 -7.57
N GLY A 324 -19.83 -14.95 -8.43
CA GLY A 324 -19.70 -15.02 -9.88
C GLY A 324 -21.08 -15.08 -10.57
N PRO A 325 -21.10 -15.16 -11.90
CA PRO A 325 -22.31 -14.96 -12.69
C PRO A 325 -23.20 -16.22 -12.83
N ASP A 326 -22.64 -17.41 -12.57
CA ASP A 326 -23.22 -18.71 -12.96
C ASP A 326 -24.67 -18.93 -12.47
N ALA A 327 -25.02 -18.44 -11.28
CA ALA A 327 -26.36 -18.60 -10.70
C ALA A 327 -27.42 -17.61 -11.25
N TYR A 328 -27.01 -16.68 -12.11
CA TYR A 328 -27.83 -15.53 -12.53
C TYR A 328 -28.13 -15.52 -14.03
N VAL A 329 -27.83 -16.60 -14.76
CA VAL A 329 -28.18 -16.74 -16.19
C VAL A 329 -29.68 -16.51 -16.40
N GLY A 330 -30.02 -15.65 -17.36
CA GLY A 330 -31.40 -15.27 -17.66
C GLY A 330 -32.08 -14.37 -16.63
N LYS A 331 -31.36 -13.92 -15.58
CA LYS A 331 -31.84 -12.97 -14.57
C LYS A 331 -31.55 -11.52 -14.97
N LYS A 332 -32.21 -10.59 -14.29
CA LYS A 332 -31.92 -9.16 -14.33
C LYS A 332 -31.12 -8.73 -13.11
N VAL A 333 -29.96 -8.12 -13.33
CA VAL A 333 -29.04 -7.73 -12.26
C VAL A 333 -28.75 -6.23 -12.31
N VAL A 334 -28.90 -5.57 -11.16
CA VAL A 334 -28.53 -4.17 -11.00
C VAL A 334 -27.24 -4.09 -10.19
N VAL A 335 -26.20 -3.50 -10.77
CA VAL A 335 -24.90 -3.29 -10.11
C VAL A 335 -24.78 -1.81 -9.74
N ILE A 336 -24.72 -1.52 -8.44
CA ILE A 336 -24.64 -0.16 -7.91
C ILE A 336 -23.17 0.20 -7.68
N GLY A 337 -22.66 1.14 -8.48
CA GLY A 337 -21.26 1.53 -8.53
C GLY A 337 -20.69 1.41 -9.93
N ALA A 338 -19.56 2.07 -10.18
CA ALA A 338 -18.93 2.14 -11.51
C ALA A 338 -17.40 2.21 -11.43
N ASN A 339 -16.77 1.48 -10.50
CA ASN A 339 -15.30 1.36 -10.39
C ASN A 339 -14.87 -0.09 -10.77
N ASN A 340 -13.64 -0.50 -10.45
CA ASN A 340 -13.10 -1.84 -10.74
C ASN A 340 -14.09 -3.00 -10.49
N SER A 341 -14.56 -3.17 -9.24
CA SER A 341 -15.49 -4.28 -8.94
C SER A 341 -16.78 -4.25 -9.75
N ALA A 342 -17.30 -3.06 -10.09
CA ALA A 342 -18.53 -2.95 -10.86
C ALA A 342 -18.31 -3.37 -12.31
N HIS A 343 -17.21 -2.92 -12.92
CA HIS A 343 -16.87 -3.24 -14.29
C HIS A 343 -16.61 -4.74 -14.46
N ASP A 344 -15.78 -5.34 -13.61
CA ASP A 344 -15.46 -6.77 -13.67
C ASP A 344 -16.70 -7.66 -13.49
N ILE A 345 -17.57 -7.31 -12.53
CA ILE A 345 -18.80 -8.05 -12.26
C ILE A 345 -19.79 -7.88 -13.41
N CYS A 346 -19.97 -6.66 -13.93
CA CYS A 346 -20.85 -6.44 -15.08
C CYS A 346 -20.37 -7.19 -16.33
N ALA A 347 -19.06 -7.19 -16.62
CA ALA A 347 -18.50 -7.94 -17.73
C ALA A 347 -18.75 -9.44 -17.57
N ALA A 348 -18.44 -10.02 -16.40
CA ALA A 348 -18.65 -11.44 -16.14
C ALA A 348 -20.14 -11.84 -16.20
N LEU A 349 -21.04 -11.00 -15.72
CA LEU A 349 -22.49 -11.21 -15.85
C LEU A 349 -22.93 -11.16 -17.32
N TRP A 350 -22.45 -10.19 -18.08
CA TRP A 350 -22.76 -10.08 -19.50
C TRP A 350 -22.25 -11.29 -20.30
N GLU A 351 -21.02 -11.75 -20.05
CA GLU A 351 -20.43 -12.94 -20.67
C GLU A 351 -21.25 -14.21 -20.42
N ALA A 352 -21.93 -14.29 -19.28
CA ALA A 352 -22.84 -15.39 -18.93
C ALA A 352 -24.28 -15.23 -19.47
N GLY A 353 -24.55 -14.19 -20.25
CA GLY A 353 -25.89 -13.91 -20.82
C GLY A 353 -26.89 -13.31 -19.83
N VAL A 354 -26.41 -12.62 -18.78
CA VAL A 354 -27.25 -11.96 -17.79
C VAL A 354 -27.61 -10.54 -18.25
N ASP A 355 -28.87 -10.13 -18.04
CA ASP A 355 -29.30 -8.75 -18.30
C ASP A 355 -28.81 -7.85 -17.17
N VAL A 356 -27.69 -7.16 -17.40
CA VAL A 356 -27.01 -6.36 -16.38
C VAL A 356 -27.14 -4.86 -16.65
N THR A 357 -27.49 -4.11 -15.60
CA THR A 357 -27.51 -2.64 -15.58
C THR A 357 -26.55 -2.10 -14.54
N MET A 358 -25.58 -1.29 -14.97
CA MET A 358 -24.68 -0.53 -14.12
C MET A 358 -25.33 0.81 -13.72
N VAL A 359 -25.26 1.15 -12.44
CA VAL A 359 -25.74 2.43 -11.90
C VAL A 359 -24.55 3.25 -11.43
N GLN A 360 -24.28 4.36 -12.12
CA GLN A 360 -23.22 5.31 -11.84
C GLN A 360 -23.78 6.58 -11.18
N ARG A 361 -23.42 6.82 -9.92
CA ARG A 361 -23.81 8.04 -9.19
C ARG A 361 -22.93 9.24 -9.50
N SER A 362 -21.64 9.02 -9.74
CA SER A 362 -20.62 10.05 -9.91
C SER A 362 -19.56 9.58 -10.89
N SER A 363 -18.74 10.50 -11.41
CA SER A 363 -17.69 10.20 -12.37
C SER A 363 -16.69 9.14 -11.89
N THR A 364 -16.14 8.42 -12.85
CA THR A 364 -15.05 7.46 -12.67
C THR A 364 -13.89 7.84 -13.59
N HIS A 365 -12.65 7.70 -13.09
CA HIS A 365 -11.49 7.77 -13.97
C HIS A 365 -11.27 6.42 -14.62
N ILE A 366 -11.31 6.37 -15.95
CA ILE A 366 -11.05 5.15 -16.72
C ILE A 366 -9.73 5.31 -17.47
N VAL A 367 -8.88 4.29 -17.38
CA VAL A 367 -7.65 4.19 -18.15
C VAL A 367 -7.55 2.82 -18.78
N LYS A 368 -7.28 2.72 -20.08
CA LYS A 368 -7.08 1.41 -20.73
C LYS A 368 -5.78 0.79 -20.24
N SER A 369 -5.80 -0.52 -19.94
CA SER A 369 -4.63 -1.26 -19.47
C SER A 369 -3.42 -1.07 -20.38
N ASP A 370 -3.58 -1.24 -21.70
CA ASP A 370 -2.48 -1.07 -22.67
C ASP A 370 -1.83 0.31 -22.62
N SER A 371 -2.63 1.37 -22.55
CA SER A 371 -2.14 2.76 -22.50
C SER A 371 -1.46 3.07 -21.17
N LEU A 372 -1.99 2.56 -20.05
CA LEU A 372 -1.37 2.68 -18.73
C LEU A 372 -0.02 1.94 -18.69
N MET A 373 0.00 0.72 -19.19
CA MET A 373 1.19 -0.13 -19.25
C MET A 373 2.29 0.50 -20.09
N ASP A 374 1.96 1.07 -21.23
CA ASP A 374 2.94 1.64 -22.13
C ASP A 374 3.43 3.02 -21.67
N LEU A 375 2.52 3.92 -21.28
CA LEU A 375 2.87 5.33 -21.04
C LEU A 375 3.21 5.66 -19.59
N ALA A 376 2.70 4.89 -18.62
CA ALA A 376 2.86 5.22 -17.20
C ALA A 376 3.73 4.23 -16.43
N LEU A 377 3.61 2.93 -16.73
CA LEU A 377 4.32 1.87 -16.01
C LEU A 377 5.51 1.31 -16.78
N GLY A 378 5.56 1.48 -18.10
CA GLY A 378 6.42 0.69 -18.97
C GLY A 378 7.91 0.85 -18.69
N ASP A 379 8.38 2.01 -18.27
CA ASP A 379 9.81 2.24 -17.99
C ASP A 379 10.27 1.70 -16.63
N LEU A 380 9.33 1.28 -15.78
CA LEU A 380 9.60 0.81 -14.42
C LEU A 380 9.16 -0.64 -14.18
N TYR A 381 8.03 -1.05 -14.76
CA TYR A 381 7.33 -2.29 -14.44
C TYR A 381 6.86 -3.01 -15.71
N SER A 382 7.80 -3.39 -16.57
CA SER A 382 7.54 -4.15 -17.79
C SER A 382 8.75 -4.96 -18.26
N GLU A 383 8.57 -5.79 -19.29
CA GLU A 383 9.68 -6.44 -20.00
C GLU A 383 10.70 -5.45 -20.55
N ARG A 384 10.27 -4.28 -21.08
CA ARG A 384 11.23 -3.29 -21.58
C ARG A 384 12.07 -2.70 -20.46
N ALA A 385 11.50 -2.54 -19.26
CA ALA A 385 12.25 -2.10 -18.09
C ALA A 385 13.30 -3.16 -17.70
N LEU A 386 12.92 -4.43 -17.63
CA LEU A 386 13.85 -5.53 -17.35
C LEU A 386 15.00 -5.59 -18.36
N ALA A 387 14.71 -5.42 -19.66
CA ALA A 387 15.72 -5.42 -20.72
C ALA A 387 16.77 -4.30 -20.57
N THR A 388 16.43 -3.21 -19.88
CA THR A 388 17.37 -2.11 -19.55
C THR A 388 18.10 -2.30 -18.21
N GLY A 389 17.89 -3.42 -17.52
CA GLY A 389 18.48 -3.71 -16.21
C GLY A 389 17.72 -3.08 -15.03
N MET A 390 16.49 -2.61 -15.24
CA MET A 390 15.62 -2.18 -14.15
C MET A 390 15.28 -3.38 -13.27
N THR A 391 15.52 -3.26 -11.96
CA THR A 391 15.06 -4.23 -10.98
C THR A 391 13.83 -3.69 -10.27
N THR A 392 13.00 -4.56 -9.69
CA THR A 392 11.84 -4.13 -8.87
C THR A 392 12.25 -3.16 -7.77
N ALA A 393 13.41 -3.38 -7.13
CA ALA A 393 13.92 -2.48 -6.09
C ALA A 393 14.27 -1.09 -6.65
N LYS A 394 14.95 -1.02 -7.81
CA LYS A 394 15.25 0.25 -8.47
C LYS A 394 13.99 0.95 -8.95
N ALA A 395 13.01 0.21 -9.47
CA ALA A 395 11.73 0.77 -9.91
C ALA A 395 10.96 1.39 -8.74
N ASP A 396 10.80 0.65 -7.63
CA ASP A 396 10.12 1.11 -6.43
C ASP A 396 10.79 2.36 -5.85
N LEU A 397 12.12 2.38 -5.78
CA LEU A 397 12.87 3.53 -5.27
C LEU A 397 12.87 4.72 -6.25
N THR A 398 12.86 4.47 -7.56
CA THR A 398 12.73 5.53 -8.57
C THR A 398 11.38 6.22 -8.41
N PHE A 399 10.31 5.46 -8.28
CA PHE A 399 8.97 6.00 -8.00
C PHE A 399 8.92 6.71 -6.64
N ALA A 400 9.47 6.11 -5.58
CA ALA A 400 9.53 6.71 -4.25
C ALA A 400 10.39 7.99 -4.19
N SER A 401 11.36 8.16 -5.09
CA SER A 401 12.20 9.36 -5.13
C SER A 401 11.47 10.62 -5.59
N ILE A 402 10.23 10.51 -6.08
CA ILE A 402 9.41 11.65 -6.49
C ILE A 402 8.50 12.04 -5.31
N PRO A 403 8.72 13.20 -4.67
CA PRO A 403 7.81 13.74 -3.66
C PRO A 403 6.38 13.82 -4.19
N TYR A 404 5.37 13.50 -3.36
CA TYR A 404 3.99 13.43 -3.83
C TYR A 404 3.43 14.75 -4.38
N LYS A 405 3.96 15.89 -3.93
CA LYS A 405 3.62 17.21 -4.49
C LYS A 405 4.05 17.34 -5.95
N LEU A 406 5.25 16.84 -6.27
CA LEU A 406 5.78 16.82 -7.63
C LEU A 406 5.16 15.69 -8.47
N LEU A 407 4.80 14.57 -7.84
CA LEU A 407 4.24 13.42 -8.57
C LEU A 407 3.01 13.81 -9.41
N ALA A 408 2.16 14.71 -8.91
CA ALA A 408 1.02 15.20 -9.68
C ALA A 408 1.45 15.83 -11.01
N ASP A 409 2.50 16.65 -11.00
CA ASP A 409 3.01 17.33 -12.19
C ASP A 409 3.72 16.38 -13.15
N PHE A 410 4.36 15.32 -12.64
CA PHE A 410 4.91 14.24 -13.47
C PHE A 410 3.82 13.41 -14.15
N GLN A 411 2.66 13.22 -13.50
CA GLN A 411 1.57 12.39 -14.03
C GLN A 411 0.68 13.12 -15.04
N LYS A 412 0.48 14.45 -14.90
CA LYS A 412 -0.32 15.25 -15.84
C LYS A 412 0.04 15.05 -17.33
N PRO A 413 1.32 15.16 -17.77
CA PRO A 413 1.66 14.95 -19.18
C PRO A 413 1.41 13.50 -19.64
N VAL A 414 1.61 12.52 -18.75
CA VAL A 414 1.33 11.10 -19.05
C VAL A 414 -0.16 10.88 -19.30
N PHE A 415 -1.02 11.37 -18.40
CA PHE A 415 -2.47 11.22 -18.54
C PHE A 415 -3.06 12.09 -19.65
N LYS A 416 -2.42 13.22 -19.98
CA LYS A 416 -2.74 13.97 -21.20
C LYS A 416 -2.46 13.13 -22.45
N ALA A 417 -1.29 12.51 -22.56
CA ALA A 417 -0.95 11.65 -23.70
C ALA A 417 -1.88 10.43 -23.81
N ILE A 418 -2.26 9.81 -22.67
CA ILE A 418 -3.27 8.74 -22.64
C ILE A 418 -4.62 9.26 -23.15
N ARG A 419 -5.07 10.42 -22.66
CA ARG A 419 -6.33 11.04 -23.09
C ARG A 419 -6.36 11.30 -24.59
N GLU A 420 -5.26 11.77 -25.16
CA GLU A 420 -5.11 12.01 -26.60
C GLU A 420 -5.11 10.70 -27.39
N ARG A 421 -4.34 9.69 -26.95
CA ARG A 421 -4.28 8.35 -27.58
C ARG A 421 -5.64 7.65 -27.61
N ASP A 422 -6.38 7.70 -26.51
CA ASP A 422 -7.64 6.98 -26.34
C ASP A 422 -8.87 7.89 -26.51
N ALA A 423 -8.72 9.07 -27.13
CA ALA A 423 -9.80 10.06 -27.27
C ALA A 423 -11.08 9.48 -27.89
N GLY A 424 -10.95 8.64 -28.91
CA GLY A 424 -12.10 7.98 -29.54
C GLY A 424 -12.84 6.99 -28.63
N PHE A 425 -12.12 6.34 -27.71
CA PHE A 425 -12.73 5.46 -26.70
C PHE A 425 -13.51 6.27 -25.66
N TYR A 426 -12.93 7.35 -25.16
CA TYR A 426 -13.61 8.24 -24.21
C TYR A 426 -14.86 8.89 -24.82
N ALA A 427 -14.80 9.33 -26.07
CA ALA A 427 -15.96 9.89 -26.77
C ALA A 427 -17.15 8.91 -26.84
N ARG A 428 -16.90 7.63 -27.12
CA ARG A 428 -17.98 6.60 -27.15
C ARG A 428 -18.60 6.38 -25.77
N LEU A 429 -17.79 6.39 -24.71
CA LEU A 429 -18.28 6.28 -23.34
C LEU A 429 -19.18 7.46 -22.96
N GLU A 430 -18.74 8.68 -23.27
CA GLU A 430 -19.50 9.90 -23.03
C GLU A 430 -20.80 9.94 -23.85
N GLU A 431 -20.78 9.47 -25.10
CA GLU A 431 -21.97 9.33 -25.95
C GLU A 431 -23.01 8.39 -25.33
N LYS A 432 -22.57 7.32 -24.66
CA LYS A 432 -23.46 6.43 -23.87
C LYS A 432 -23.89 7.01 -22.53
N GLY A 433 -23.42 8.19 -22.17
CA GLY A 433 -23.75 8.88 -20.93
C GLY A 433 -22.89 8.46 -19.75
N PHE A 434 -21.75 7.79 -19.96
CA PHE A 434 -20.83 7.48 -18.87
C PHE A 434 -20.11 8.76 -18.40
N MET A 435 -20.10 9.00 -17.09
CA MET A 435 -19.44 10.15 -16.49
C MET A 435 -17.96 9.85 -16.26
N LEU A 436 -17.09 10.54 -16.99
CA LEU A 436 -15.63 10.41 -16.87
C LEU A 436 -15.02 11.57 -16.07
N ASP A 437 -13.84 11.32 -15.51
CA ASP A 437 -12.94 12.36 -15.02
C ASP A 437 -11.47 11.90 -15.17
N PHE A 438 -10.51 12.83 -15.05
CA PHE A 438 -9.07 12.54 -15.11
C PHE A 438 -8.36 12.85 -13.78
N GLY A 439 -9.10 12.79 -12.67
CA GLY A 439 -8.65 13.29 -11.36
C GLY A 439 -9.02 14.77 -11.16
N ASP A 440 -9.00 15.24 -9.92
CA ASP A 440 -9.38 16.62 -9.57
C ASP A 440 -8.49 17.69 -10.24
N ASP A 441 -7.28 17.32 -10.67
CA ASP A 441 -6.25 18.18 -11.26
C ASP A 441 -5.57 17.52 -12.49
N ASP A 442 -6.28 16.64 -13.18
CA ASP A 442 -5.82 15.91 -14.38
C ASP A 442 -4.56 15.03 -14.18
N SER A 443 -4.19 14.75 -12.93
CA SER A 443 -3.05 13.89 -12.58
C SER A 443 -3.35 12.39 -12.64
N GLY A 444 -4.58 12.02 -13.03
CA GLY A 444 -4.98 10.66 -13.34
C GLY A 444 -4.95 9.67 -12.18
N LEU A 445 -4.75 8.39 -12.54
CA LEU A 445 -4.96 7.23 -11.68
C LEU A 445 -4.16 7.27 -10.37
N PHE A 446 -2.84 7.49 -10.43
CA PHE A 446 -1.96 7.32 -9.27
C PHE A 446 -2.29 8.32 -8.16
N MET A 447 -2.38 9.60 -8.49
CA MET A 447 -2.72 10.62 -7.51
C MET A 447 -4.12 10.43 -6.96
N LYS A 448 -5.07 10.02 -7.80
CA LYS A 448 -6.43 9.70 -7.37
C LYS A 448 -6.45 8.54 -6.36
N TYR A 449 -5.70 7.47 -6.61
CA TYR A 449 -5.54 6.37 -5.66
C TYR A 449 -4.91 6.85 -4.35
N LEU A 450 -3.83 7.62 -4.41
CA LEU A 450 -3.14 8.11 -3.21
C LEU A 450 -4.03 9.03 -2.37
N ARG A 451 -4.82 9.91 -3.00
CA ARG A 451 -5.69 10.87 -2.30
C ARG A 451 -6.93 10.23 -1.69
N ARG A 452 -7.61 9.32 -2.41
CA ARG A 452 -8.94 8.81 -1.97
C ARG A 452 -9.12 7.29 -1.96
N GLY A 453 -8.13 6.52 -2.42
CA GLY A 453 -8.14 5.05 -2.41
C GLY A 453 -9.24 4.40 -3.27
N SER A 454 -9.89 5.15 -4.16
CA SER A 454 -11.07 4.69 -4.91
C SER A 454 -11.38 5.56 -6.13
N GLY A 455 -12.38 5.13 -6.91
CA GLY A 455 -13.01 5.98 -7.93
C GLY A 455 -12.31 5.97 -9.29
N TYR A 456 -11.68 4.85 -9.61
CA TYR A 456 -11.05 4.60 -10.90
C TYR A 456 -11.39 3.17 -11.38
N TYR A 457 -11.11 2.93 -12.65
CA TYR A 457 -11.06 1.61 -13.27
C TYR A 457 -9.90 1.53 -14.25
N ILE A 458 -9.15 0.42 -14.21
CA ILE A 458 -8.19 0.06 -15.25
C ILE A 458 -8.94 -0.86 -16.22
N ASP A 459 -9.27 -0.36 -17.39
CA ASP A 459 -10.10 -1.07 -18.35
C ASP A 459 -9.34 -2.22 -19.02
N VAL A 460 -9.97 -3.39 -18.93
CA VAL A 460 -9.57 -4.64 -19.60
C VAL A 460 -10.66 -5.16 -20.55
N GLY A 461 -11.64 -4.30 -20.90
CA GLY A 461 -12.66 -4.57 -21.91
C GLY A 461 -14.10 -4.28 -21.46
N ALA A 462 -14.36 -4.18 -20.16
CA ALA A 462 -15.70 -3.94 -19.63
C ALA A 462 -16.26 -2.57 -20.06
N SER A 463 -15.41 -1.55 -20.18
CA SER A 463 -15.83 -0.23 -20.63
C SER A 463 -16.22 -0.23 -22.11
N GLU A 464 -15.65 -1.10 -22.95
CA GLU A 464 -16.10 -1.24 -24.34
C GLU A 464 -17.53 -1.80 -24.41
N LEU A 465 -17.87 -2.76 -23.55
CA LEU A 465 -19.24 -3.28 -23.45
C LEU A 465 -20.25 -2.20 -23.02
N VAL A 466 -19.83 -1.25 -22.18
CA VAL A 466 -20.64 -0.07 -21.84
C VAL A 466 -20.77 0.87 -23.04
N ALA A 467 -19.67 1.18 -23.72
CA ALA A 467 -19.63 2.03 -24.91
C ALA A 467 -20.49 1.47 -26.06
N GLU A 468 -20.61 0.15 -26.19
CA GLU A 468 -21.46 -0.52 -27.17
C GLU A 468 -22.94 -0.64 -26.71
N GLY A 469 -23.23 -0.34 -25.44
CA GLY A 469 -24.57 -0.48 -24.84
C GLY A 469 -24.97 -1.93 -24.52
N LYS A 470 -24.00 -2.85 -24.49
CA LYS A 470 -24.18 -4.26 -24.12
C LYS A 470 -24.36 -4.43 -22.61
N ILE A 471 -23.61 -3.66 -21.82
CA ILE A 471 -23.92 -3.40 -20.42
C ILE A 471 -24.78 -2.15 -20.37
N LYS A 472 -26.00 -2.24 -19.82
CA LYS A 472 -26.89 -1.08 -19.69
C LYS A 472 -26.32 -0.12 -18.65
N LEU A 473 -26.54 1.17 -18.84
CA LEU A 473 -26.00 2.22 -17.96
C LEU A 473 -27.09 3.19 -17.51
N LYS A 474 -27.06 3.55 -16.23
CA LYS A 474 -27.80 4.68 -15.64
C LYS A 474 -26.84 5.58 -14.88
N SER A 475 -26.61 6.78 -15.38
CA SER A 475 -25.62 7.73 -14.86
C SER A 475 -26.25 8.92 -14.16
N GLY A 476 -25.48 9.56 -13.27
CA GLY A 476 -25.92 10.75 -12.52
C GLY A 476 -27.03 10.49 -11.51
N VAL A 477 -27.30 9.23 -11.18
CA VAL A 477 -28.43 8.81 -10.35
C VAL A 477 -28.00 7.95 -9.17
N GLY A 478 -28.73 8.09 -8.06
CA GLY A 478 -28.61 7.23 -6.89
C GLY A 478 -29.79 6.24 -6.80
N VAL A 479 -29.80 5.44 -5.74
CA VAL A 479 -30.94 4.59 -5.38
C VAL A 479 -31.78 5.29 -4.31
N THR A 480 -33.08 5.36 -4.55
CA THR A 480 -34.07 5.93 -3.63
C THR A 480 -34.63 4.84 -2.70
N GLU A 481 -35.11 3.74 -3.29
CA GLU A 481 -35.66 2.60 -2.57
C GLU A 481 -35.60 1.32 -3.41
N LEU A 482 -35.71 0.17 -2.74
CA LEU A 482 -35.96 -1.12 -3.35
C LEU A 482 -37.44 -1.49 -3.14
N LYS A 483 -38.10 -1.96 -4.20
CA LYS A 483 -39.44 -2.57 -4.11
C LYS A 483 -39.30 -4.09 -4.16
N ALA A 484 -40.40 -4.84 -4.12
CA ALA A 484 -40.34 -6.31 -4.11
C ALA A 484 -39.48 -6.93 -5.24
N HIS A 485 -39.48 -6.34 -6.44
CA HIS A 485 -38.78 -6.89 -7.63
C HIS A 485 -38.06 -5.82 -8.46
N SER A 486 -37.72 -4.67 -7.87
CA SER A 486 -37.11 -3.57 -8.61
C SER A 486 -36.31 -2.60 -7.74
N VAL A 487 -35.42 -1.85 -8.38
CA VAL A 487 -34.63 -0.75 -7.81
C VAL A 487 -35.16 0.57 -8.37
N VAL A 488 -35.58 1.48 -7.50
CA VAL A 488 -36.05 2.81 -7.88
C VAL A 488 -34.91 3.81 -7.74
N LEU A 489 -34.62 4.55 -8.81
CA LEU A 489 -33.55 5.53 -8.87
C LEU A 489 -34.04 6.93 -8.50
N THR A 490 -33.10 7.87 -8.31
CA THR A 490 -33.41 9.27 -7.94
C THR A 490 -34.11 10.07 -9.02
N ASP A 491 -34.06 9.63 -10.28
CA ASP A 491 -34.78 10.23 -11.42
C ASP A 491 -36.19 9.65 -11.61
N GLY A 492 -36.62 8.73 -10.73
CA GLY A 492 -37.88 8.01 -10.84
C GLY A 492 -37.85 6.78 -11.76
N THR A 493 -36.72 6.49 -12.41
CA THR A 493 -36.54 5.25 -13.17
C THR A 493 -36.69 4.05 -12.24
N GLU A 494 -37.49 3.06 -12.64
CA GLU A 494 -37.63 1.78 -11.95
C GLU A 494 -36.99 0.66 -12.77
N LEU A 495 -35.95 0.01 -12.21
CA LEU A 495 -35.22 -1.07 -12.85
C LEU A 495 -35.66 -2.42 -12.27
N PRO A 496 -36.25 -3.33 -13.05
CA PRO A 496 -36.53 -4.69 -12.58
C PRO A 496 -35.23 -5.40 -12.20
N ALA A 497 -35.22 -6.11 -11.07
CA ALA A 497 -34.03 -6.78 -10.55
C ALA A 497 -34.37 -8.08 -9.82
N ASP A 498 -33.68 -9.15 -10.18
CA ASP A 498 -33.63 -10.41 -9.43
C ASP A 498 -32.45 -10.44 -8.44
N LEU A 499 -31.46 -9.57 -8.67
CA LEU A 499 -30.28 -9.41 -7.83
C LEU A 499 -29.82 -7.95 -7.84
N VAL A 500 -29.43 -7.45 -6.66
CA VAL A 500 -28.70 -6.19 -6.51
C VAL A 500 -27.28 -6.47 -6.01
N VAL A 501 -26.28 -5.98 -6.74
CA VAL A 501 -24.87 -6.04 -6.34
C VAL A 501 -24.40 -4.65 -5.91
N TYR A 502 -23.98 -4.53 -4.65
CA TYR A 502 -23.39 -3.32 -4.11
C TYR A 502 -21.89 -3.30 -4.39
N ALA A 503 -21.48 -2.63 -5.48
CA ALA A 503 -20.09 -2.31 -5.81
C ALA A 503 -19.70 -0.94 -5.23
N THR A 504 -20.08 -0.69 -3.98
CA THR A 504 -20.07 0.61 -3.29
C THR A 504 -18.76 0.90 -2.53
N GLY A 505 -17.74 0.07 -2.76
CA GLY A 505 -16.38 0.26 -2.23
C GLY A 505 -16.24 -0.14 -0.76
N TYR A 506 -15.24 0.45 -0.10
CA TYR A 506 -14.86 0.11 1.27
C TYR A 506 -14.76 1.37 2.13
N GLY A 507 -14.98 1.21 3.43
CA GLY A 507 -14.77 2.23 4.44
C GLY A 507 -13.29 2.43 4.79
N SER A 508 -13.02 3.45 5.61
CA SER A 508 -11.67 3.76 6.09
C SER A 508 -11.10 2.63 6.97
N MET A 509 -9.79 2.40 6.89
CA MET A 509 -9.07 1.49 7.80
C MET A 509 -9.20 1.92 9.27
N ASN A 510 -9.39 3.22 9.54
CA ASN A 510 -9.61 3.71 10.91
C ASN A 510 -10.92 3.18 11.51
N GLY A 511 -11.89 2.80 10.66
CA GLY A 511 -13.12 2.16 11.11
C GLY A 511 -12.87 0.81 11.79
N TRP A 512 -11.75 0.12 11.53
CA TRP A 512 -11.37 -1.07 12.28
C TRP A 512 -10.76 -0.75 13.64
N ALA A 513 -10.05 0.37 13.79
CA ALA A 513 -9.59 0.82 15.10
C ALA A 513 -10.79 1.16 16.00
N ALA A 514 -11.83 1.78 15.44
CA ALA A 514 -13.07 2.07 16.18
C ALA A 514 -13.79 0.80 16.62
N ASP A 515 -13.94 -0.19 15.73
CA ASP A 515 -14.66 -1.44 16.01
C ASP A 515 -13.88 -2.35 16.98
N LEU A 516 -12.56 -2.49 16.80
CA LEU A 516 -11.75 -3.45 17.54
C LEU A 516 -11.14 -2.87 18.83
N ILE A 517 -10.90 -1.57 18.89
CA ILE A 517 -10.22 -0.94 20.03
C ILE A 517 -11.19 -0.01 20.77
N SER A 518 -11.43 1.18 20.22
CA SER A 518 -12.41 2.14 20.71
C SER A 518 -12.53 3.32 19.73
N LEU A 519 -13.67 4.02 19.78
CA LEU A 519 -13.83 5.29 19.06
C LEU A 519 -12.82 6.34 19.52
N GLU A 520 -12.46 6.36 20.80
CA GLU A 520 -11.46 7.27 21.36
C GLU A 520 -10.08 7.06 20.71
N VAL A 521 -9.62 5.80 20.60
CA VAL A 521 -8.34 5.49 19.94
C VAL A 521 -8.41 5.82 18.45
N ALA A 522 -9.51 5.52 17.78
CA ALA A 522 -9.68 5.86 16.37
C ALA A 522 -9.62 7.39 16.15
N ASN A 523 -10.23 8.18 17.04
CA ASN A 523 -10.16 9.64 17.02
C ASN A 523 -8.78 10.17 17.36
N LYS A 524 -8.06 9.52 18.30
CA LYS A 524 -6.68 9.85 18.64
C LYS A 524 -5.75 9.64 17.45
N VAL A 525 -5.93 8.60 16.65
CA VAL A 525 -5.17 8.37 15.40
C VAL A 525 -5.59 9.35 14.30
N GLY A 526 -6.90 9.56 14.14
CA GLY A 526 -7.48 10.32 13.05
C GLY A 526 -7.45 9.59 11.70
N LYS A 527 -7.86 10.29 10.63
CA LYS A 527 -7.97 9.73 9.28
C LYS A 527 -6.72 8.95 8.86
N VAL A 528 -6.94 7.72 8.38
CA VAL A 528 -5.94 6.86 7.75
C VAL A 528 -6.15 6.93 6.23
N TRP A 529 -5.06 7.05 5.48
CA TRP A 529 -5.03 7.28 4.03
C TRP A 529 -5.43 8.70 3.57
N GLY A 530 -4.88 9.11 2.43
CA GLY A 530 -4.98 10.44 1.85
C GLY A 530 -3.73 11.28 2.09
N LEU A 531 -3.59 12.36 1.34
CA LEU A 531 -2.44 13.27 1.41
C LEU A 531 -2.81 14.65 1.96
N GLY A 532 -4.12 14.93 2.07
CA GLY A 532 -4.63 16.23 2.47
C GLY A 532 -4.60 17.28 1.38
N SER A 533 -4.83 16.84 0.15
CA SER A 533 -4.69 17.68 -1.04
C SER A 533 -5.86 18.66 -1.24
N ASN A 534 -6.86 18.70 -0.34
CA ASN A 534 -8.13 19.41 -0.54
C ASN A 534 -8.87 19.00 -1.83
N THR A 535 -8.69 17.74 -2.24
CA THR A 535 -9.38 17.14 -3.39
C THR A 535 -10.56 16.31 -2.93
N THR A 536 -11.39 15.82 -3.86
CA THR A 536 -12.56 14.99 -3.57
C THR A 536 -12.21 13.80 -2.65
N LYS A 537 -12.82 13.78 -1.45
CA LYS A 537 -12.62 12.79 -0.35
C LYS A 537 -11.24 12.82 0.35
N ASP A 538 -10.40 13.79 0.05
CA ASP A 538 -9.10 14.02 0.70
C ASP A 538 -9.00 15.44 1.31
N PRO A 539 -9.75 15.72 2.38
CA PRO A 539 -9.75 17.04 3.00
C PRO A 539 -8.36 17.36 3.56
N GLY A 540 -7.94 18.62 3.48
CA GLY A 540 -6.67 19.11 4.02
C GLY A 540 -6.61 19.14 5.55
N PRO A 541 -5.48 19.53 6.17
CA PRO A 541 -4.31 20.12 5.52
C PRO A 541 -3.43 19.07 4.83
N TRP A 542 -2.56 19.56 3.95
CA TRP A 542 -1.53 18.79 3.24
C TRP A 542 -0.50 18.21 4.19
N GLU A 543 -0.18 16.92 4.01
CA GLU A 543 0.65 16.14 4.94
C GLU A 543 2.02 15.75 4.37
N GLY A 544 2.21 15.91 3.06
CA GLY A 544 3.40 15.47 2.33
C GLY A 544 3.51 13.95 2.12
N GLU A 545 2.86 13.15 2.97
CA GLU A 545 2.88 11.68 2.95
C GLU A 545 1.51 11.09 3.29
N GLN A 546 1.30 9.80 3.02
CA GLN A 546 0.07 9.09 3.36
C GLN A 546 -0.24 9.18 4.86
N ARG A 547 -1.50 9.51 5.21
CA ARG A 547 -1.90 9.64 6.62
C ARG A 547 -1.81 8.33 7.38
N ASN A 548 -1.09 8.34 8.49
CA ASN A 548 -0.97 7.23 9.45
C ASN A 548 -0.56 5.85 8.87
N MET A 549 -0.16 5.77 7.60
CA MET A 549 0.27 4.51 6.96
C MET A 549 1.76 4.30 7.14
N TRP A 550 2.13 3.11 7.65
CA TRP A 550 3.51 2.61 7.74
C TRP A 550 4.45 3.42 8.64
N LYS A 551 3.90 4.29 9.49
CA LYS A 551 4.63 5.25 10.32
C LYS A 551 3.99 5.37 11.71
N PRO A 552 4.68 5.99 12.69
CA PRO A 552 4.16 6.13 14.04
C PRO A 552 2.84 6.92 14.05
N THR A 553 1.89 6.49 14.85
CA THR A 553 0.60 7.19 15.03
C THR A 553 0.55 7.92 16.37
N GLN A 554 -0.46 8.74 16.58
CA GLN A 554 -0.71 9.40 17.87
C GLN A 554 -1.08 8.42 18.99
N GLN A 555 -1.60 7.23 18.65
CA GLN A 555 -1.70 6.14 19.61
C GLN A 555 -0.37 5.37 19.62
N GLN A 556 0.33 5.42 20.74
CA GLN A 556 1.58 4.67 20.90
C GLN A 556 1.36 3.18 20.63
N ALA A 557 2.37 2.56 20.02
CA ALA A 557 2.39 1.15 19.67
C ALA A 557 1.24 0.65 18.77
N LEU A 558 0.51 1.56 18.10
CA LEU A 558 -0.47 1.23 17.07
C LEU A 558 0.04 1.67 15.70
N TRP A 559 -0.04 0.76 14.73
CA TRP A 559 0.45 0.96 13.37
C TRP A 559 -0.60 0.52 12.35
N PHE A 560 -0.59 1.15 11.17
CA PHE A 560 -1.41 0.72 10.03
C PHE A 560 -0.53 0.27 8.88
N HIS A 561 -0.86 -0.88 8.31
CA HIS A 561 -0.15 -1.44 7.16
C HIS A 561 -1.13 -1.99 6.13
N GLY A 562 -0.80 -1.85 4.85
CA GLY A 562 -1.71 -2.20 3.77
C GLY A 562 -1.36 -1.44 2.49
N GLY A 563 -2.28 -1.52 1.52
CA GLY A 563 -2.06 -1.08 0.15
C GLY A 563 -2.13 -2.26 -0.82
N ASN A 564 -1.76 -2.03 -2.08
CA ASN A 564 -1.55 -3.13 -3.03
C ASN A 564 -0.25 -3.90 -2.73
N LEU A 565 0.12 -4.87 -3.58
CA LEU A 565 1.30 -5.71 -3.38
C LEU A 565 2.60 -4.88 -3.40
N HIS A 566 2.73 -3.95 -4.34
CA HIS A 566 3.83 -2.97 -4.37
C HIS A 566 4.01 -2.25 -3.03
N GLN A 567 2.96 -1.58 -2.53
CA GLN A 567 3.04 -0.83 -1.28
C GLN A 567 3.31 -1.74 -0.07
N SER A 568 2.72 -2.94 -0.06
CA SER A 568 2.97 -3.93 0.99
C SER A 568 4.43 -4.37 1.00
N ARG A 569 5.02 -4.66 -0.17
CA ARG A 569 6.44 -5.00 -0.31
C ARG A 569 7.36 -3.84 0.09
N HIS A 570 7.10 -2.65 -0.45
CA HIS A 570 7.97 -1.49 -0.28
C HIS A 570 7.95 -0.99 1.16
N TYR A 571 6.78 -0.74 1.73
CA TYR A 571 6.66 -0.09 3.04
C TYR A 571 6.75 -1.06 4.23
N SER A 572 6.62 -2.38 4.01
CA SER A 572 6.90 -3.36 5.08
C SER A 572 8.35 -3.29 5.55
N GLN A 573 9.30 -2.94 4.67
CA GLN A 573 10.72 -2.75 4.99
C GLN A 573 10.89 -1.71 6.11
N TYR A 574 10.33 -0.52 5.92
CA TYR A 574 10.53 0.58 6.86
C TYR A 574 9.77 0.36 8.17
N LEU A 575 8.58 -0.22 8.09
CA LEU A 575 7.81 -0.56 9.29
C LEU A 575 8.50 -1.66 10.11
N SER A 576 9.06 -2.69 9.48
CA SER A 576 9.75 -3.75 10.21
C SER A 576 11.01 -3.28 10.91
N LEU A 577 11.78 -2.37 10.27
CA LEU A 577 12.97 -1.77 10.89
C LEU A 577 12.60 -0.89 12.09
N GLN A 578 11.53 -0.10 11.99
CA GLN A 578 10.99 0.68 13.11
C GLN A 578 10.55 -0.19 14.29
N LEU A 579 9.90 -1.33 14.02
CA LEU A 579 9.48 -2.27 15.06
C LEU A 579 10.68 -3.00 15.68
N LYS A 580 11.65 -3.41 14.86
CA LYS A 580 12.89 -4.04 15.32
C LYS A 580 13.69 -3.10 16.22
N ALA A 581 13.91 -1.86 15.80
CA ALA A 581 14.65 -0.88 16.61
C ALA A 581 14.05 -0.70 18.01
N ARG A 582 12.71 -0.60 18.10
CA ARG A 582 11.99 -0.50 19.38
C ARG A 582 12.04 -1.77 20.21
N MET A 583 12.11 -2.94 19.59
CA MET A 583 12.29 -4.21 20.32
C MET A 583 13.67 -4.28 20.98
N GLU A 584 14.69 -3.78 20.28
CA GLU A 584 16.08 -3.77 20.74
C GLU A 584 16.40 -2.60 21.69
N GLY A 585 15.42 -1.75 21.99
CA GLY A 585 15.60 -0.60 22.88
C GLY A 585 16.44 0.53 22.29
N LEU A 586 16.56 0.60 20.96
CA LEU A 586 17.19 1.74 20.30
C LEU A 586 16.33 2.99 20.48
N ASP A 587 16.99 4.13 20.63
CA ASP A 587 16.29 5.42 20.62
C ASP A 587 15.71 5.68 19.22
N THR A 588 14.43 6.04 19.16
CA THR A 588 13.68 6.24 17.91
C THR A 588 12.96 7.58 17.93
N PRO A 589 13.69 8.72 18.02
CA PRO A 589 13.10 10.04 18.09
C PRO A 589 12.30 10.34 16.82
N VAL A 590 10.97 10.39 16.93
CA VAL A 590 10.09 10.58 15.77
C VAL A 590 10.01 12.06 15.43
N TYR A 591 10.48 12.45 14.25
CA TYR A 591 10.32 13.81 13.73
C TYR A 591 8.97 13.97 13.02
N GLY A 592 8.28 15.08 13.29
CA GLY A 592 7.11 15.49 12.52
C GLY A 592 5.92 14.53 12.63
N GLN A 593 5.64 14.03 13.83
CA GLN A 593 4.44 13.24 14.10
C GLN A 593 3.19 14.02 13.69
N GLN A 594 2.30 13.35 12.97
CA GLN A 594 1.17 13.99 12.30
C GLN A 594 0.13 14.51 13.30
N GLN A 595 -0.33 15.74 13.11
CA GLN A 595 -1.43 16.31 13.91
C GLN A 595 -2.78 15.75 13.44
N VAL A 596 -3.71 15.59 14.38
CA VAL A 596 -5.05 15.08 14.09
C VAL A 596 -5.95 16.24 13.65
N HIS A 597 -6.41 16.19 12.40
CA HIS A 597 -7.35 17.18 11.86
C HIS A 597 -8.73 16.59 11.53
N HIS A 598 -8.82 15.27 11.35
CA HIS A 598 -10.03 14.57 10.95
C HIS A 598 -10.29 13.38 11.87
N LEU A 599 -11.43 13.41 12.54
CA LEU A 599 -11.89 12.33 13.42
C LEU A 599 -12.58 11.22 12.62
N SER A 600 -12.86 10.10 13.28
CA SER A 600 -13.40 8.88 12.66
C SER A 600 -14.88 8.94 12.33
#